data_AF-A0A9P1DSG0-F1
#
_entry.id   AF-A0A9P1DSG0-F1
#
_cell.length_a   1.000
_cell.length_b   1.000
_cell.length_c   1.000
_cell.angle_alpha   90.00
_cell.angle_beta   90.00
_cell.angle_gamma   90.00
#
_symmetry.space_group_name_H-M   'P 1'
#
loop_
_entity.id
_entity.type
_entity.pdbx_description
1 polymer ?
#
loop_
_entity_poly.entity_id
_entity_poly.type
_entity_poly.pdbx_seq_one_letter_code
_entity_poly.pdbx_strand_id
1 'polypeptide(L)'
;MVEFTFEQIGGRCKLVTGPAMVRCSEEEMEAWRAIREAKATEEQLKEAKRQHRLQKEKNKVRDFLAKNHFDAEDVNAPKVSMCGMMRSYPLHQAAKERDWAIINLLLK
;
A
#
# COMPACT_ATOMS: atom_id res chain seq x y z
N MET A 1 9.75 -7.52 38.34
CA MET A 1 8.75 -6.50 38.69
C MET A 1 9.50 -5.25 39.09
N VAL A 2 9.18 -4.10 38.51
CA VAL A 2 9.86 -2.83 38.81
C VAL A 2 9.11 -2.18 39.97
N GLU A 3 9.79 -1.95 41.08
CA GLU A 3 9.17 -1.50 42.32
C GLU A 3 9.18 0.03 42.39
N PHE A 4 8.01 0.62 42.64
CA PHE A 4 7.85 2.06 42.82
C PHE A 4 7.32 2.31 44.22
N THR A 5 7.97 3.19 44.98
CA THR A 5 7.51 3.61 46.30
C THR A 5 7.11 5.08 46.27
N PHE A 6 5.88 5.34 46.69
CA PHE A 6 5.30 6.67 46.80
C PHE A 6 4.98 6.97 48.27
N GLU A 7 5.17 8.22 48.67
CA GLU A 7 4.82 8.73 50.01
C GLU A 7 3.77 9.83 49.87
N GLN A 8 2.75 9.84 50.74
CA GLN A 8 1.69 10.83 50.72
C GLN A 8 1.85 11.84 51.86
N ILE A 9 2.03 13.12 51.53
CA ILE A 9 2.18 14.20 52.50
C ILE A 9 1.15 15.30 52.18
N GLY A 10 0.29 15.62 53.15
CA GLY A 10 -0.71 16.70 53.00
C GLY A 10 -1.66 16.51 51.82
N GLY A 11 -1.98 15.27 51.46
CA GLY A 11 -2.83 14.94 50.31
C GLY A 11 -2.12 14.88 48.95
N ARG A 12 -0.80 15.12 48.87
CA ARG A 12 0.00 14.99 47.64
C ARG A 12 0.90 13.75 47.69
N CYS A 13 0.90 12.95 46.63
CA CYS A 13 1.83 11.82 46.49
C CYS A 13 3.16 12.28 45.88
N LYS A 14 4.26 11.95 46.54
CA LYS A 14 5.64 12.14 46.09
C LYS A 14 6.27 10.79 45.80
N LEU A 15 6.88 10.63 44.62
CA LEU A 15 7.67 9.45 44.30
C LEU A 15 8.98 9.50 45.08
N VAL A 16 9.26 8.47 45.88
CA VAL A 16 10.43 8.38 46.76
C VAL A 16 11.52 7.53 46.13
N THR A 17 11.14 6.36 45.61
CA THR A 17 12.07 5.46 44.95
C THR A 17 11.40 4.91 43.69
N GLY A 18 12.08 5.05 42.57
CA GLY A 18 11.72 4.40 41.32
C GLY A 18 12.98 3.83 40.68
N PRO A 19 12.85 3.01 39.63
CA PRO A 19 13.99 2.62 38.82
C PRO A 19 14.75 3.87 38.36
N ALA A 20 16.07 3.77 38.27
CA ALA A 20 16.86 4.79 37.61
C ALA A 20 16.22 5.08 36.24
N MET A 21 15.94 6.35 35.95
CA MET A 21 15.47 6.73 34.61
C MET A 21 16.42 6.12 33.60
N VAL A 22 15.89 5.32 32.66
CA VAL A 22 16.67 4.76 31.56
C VAL A 22 17.25 5.94 30.79
N ARG A 23 18.53 6.23 31.05
CA ARG A 23 19.30 7.18 30.28
C ARG A 23 19.86 6.40 29.11
N CYS A 24 19.17 6.43 27.96
CA CYS A 24 19.80 6.02 26.72
C CYS A 24 21.03 6.91 26.51
N SER A 25 22.17 6.30 26.21
CA SER A 25 23.35 7.07 25.82
C SER A 25 23.06 7.82 24.52
N GLU A 26 23.82 8.88 24.26
CA GLU A 26 23.71 9.63 23.01
C GLU A 26 23.98 8.72 21.79
N GLU A 27 24.95 7.81 21.93
CA GLU A 27 25.28 6.78 20.93
C GLU A 27 24.11 5.81 20.67
N GLU A 28 23.41 5.35 21.71
CA GLU A 28 22.22 4.50 21.56
C GLU A 28 21.10 5.26 20.84
N MET A 29 20.89 6.53 21.17
CA MET A 29 19.89 7.37 20.53
C MET A 29 20.19 7.64 19.05
N GLU A 30 21.45 7.78 18.68
CA GLU A 30 21.89 7.90 17.29
C GLU A 30 21.70 6.58 16.52
N ALA A 31 22.11 5.45 17.11
CA ALA A 31 21.90 4.13 16.52
C ALA A 31 20.41 3.85 16.25
N TRP A 32 19.53 4.17 17.20
CA TRP A 32 18.08 4.04 17.03
C TRP A 32 17.48 5.01 15.99
N ARG A 33 18.07 6.19 15.81
CA ARG A 33 17.68 7.11 14.72
C ARG A 33 18.09 6.55 13.36
N ALA A 34 19.34 6.10 13.22
CA ALA A 34 19.83 5.50 11.99
C ALA A 34 19.01 4.26 11.57
N ILE A 35 18.64 3.39 12.51
CA ILE A 35 17.78 2.23 12.23
C ILE A 35 16.38 2.67 11.76
N ARG A 36 15.80 3.70 12.37
CA ARG A 36 14.49 4.23 11.96
C ARG A 36 14.52 4.84 10.57
N GLU A 37 15.55 5.63 10.28
CA GLU A 37 15.75 6.24 8.96
C GLU A 37 15.94 5.17 7.89
N ALA A 38 16.80 4.18 8.13
CA ALA A 38 17.01 3.06 7.21
C ALA A 38 15.71 2.29 6.93
N LYS A 39 14.90 2.00 7.96
CA LYS A 39 13.59 1.35 7.80
C LYS A 39 12.62 2.22 7.00
N ALA A 40 12.55 3.51 7.29
CA ALA A 40 11.68 4.43 6.54
C ALA A 40 12.07 4.49 5.06
N THR A 41 13.38 4.54 4.75
CA THR A 41 13.86 4.50 3.36
C THR A 41 13.50 3.17 2.68
N GLU A 42 13.67 2.04 3.37
CA GLU A 42 13.31 0.72 2.83
C GLU A 42 11.81 0.63 2.52
N GLU A 43 10.95 1.11 3.42
CA GLU A 43 9.50 1.15 3.22
C GLU A 43 9.10 2.04 2.05
N GLN A 44 9.72 3.22 1.92
CA GLN A 44 9.50 4.11 0.77
C GLN A 44 9.89 3.43 -0.55
N LEU A 45 11.03 2.73 -0.58
CA LEU A 45 11.46 1.99 -1.76
C LEU A 45 10.50 0.84 -2.10
N LYS A 46 9.97 0.14 -1.09
CA LYS A 46 8.96 -0.91 -1.28
C LYS A 46 7.66 -0.33 -1.84
N GLU A 47 7.18 0.79 -1.30
CA GLU A 47 5.97 1.43 -1.79
C GLU A 47 6.15 1.97 -3.21
N ALA A 48 7.29 2.59 -3.51
CA ALA A 48 7.61 3.05 -4.87
C ALA A 48 7.60 1.88 -5.87
N LYS A 49 8.19 0.73 -5.52
CA LYS A 49 8.13 -0.49 -6.35
C LYS A 49 6.70 -1.00 -6.54
N ARG A 50 5.89 -0.97 -5.48
CA ARG A 50 4.47 -1.36 -5.52
C ARG A 50 3.68 -0.46 -6.47
N GLN A 51 3.83 0.86 -6.33
CA GLN A 51 3.17 1.86 -7.19
C GLN A 51 3.59 1.70 -8.66
N HIS A 52 4.90 1.52 -8.91
CA HIS A 52 5.40 1.27 -10.26
C HIS A 52 4.81 0.00 -10.89
N ARG A 53 4.67 -1.09 -10.12
CA ARG A 53 4.03 -2.32 -10.59
C ARG A 53 2.55 -2.09 -10.92
N LEU A 54 1.81 -1.41 -10.04
CA LEU A 54 0.41 -1.08 -10.26
C LEU A 54 0.22 -0.21 -11.51
N GLN A 55 1.09 0.78 -11.72
CA GLN A 55 1.04 1.62 -12.91
C GLN A 55 1.29 0.81 -14.19
N LYS A 56 2.25 -0.13 -14.16
CA LYS A 56 2.52 -1.03 -15.28
C LYS A 56 1.31 -1.93 -15.58
N GLU A 57 0.64 -2.44 -14.55
CA GLU A 57 -0.59 -3.23 -14.70
C GLU A 57 -1.72 -2.39 -15.32
N LYS A 58 -1.94 -1.16 -14.83
CA LYS A 58 -2.91 -0.22 -15.42
C LYS A 58 -2.63 0.09 -16.88
N ASN A 59 -1.36 0.38 -17.21
CA ASN A 59 -0.97 0.67 -18.59
C ASN A 59 -1.26 -0.53 -19.51
N LYS A 60 -0.98 -1.77 -19.08
CA LYS A 60 -1.30 -2.97 -19.86
C LYS A 60 -2.80 -3.09 -20.16
N VAL A 61 -3.65 -2.83 -19.16
CA VAL A 61 -5.10 -2.85 -19.35
C VAL A 61 -5.52 -1.75 -20.34
N ARG A 62 -5.02 -0.53 -20.17
CA ARG A 62 -5.30 0.59 -21.07
C ARG A 62 -4.88 0.31 -22.51
N ASP A 63 -3.69 -0.25 -22.70
CA ASP A 63 -3.17 -0.63 -24.03
C ASP A 63 -4.05 -1.71 -24.67
N PHE A 64 -4.53 -2.68 -23.88
CA PHE A 64 -5.47 -3.71 -24.33
C PHE A 64 -6.82 -3.12 -24.75
N LEU A 65 -7.38 -2.18 -23.96
CA LEU A 65 -8.64 -1.51 -24.27
C LEU A 65 -8.53 -0.69 -25.56
N ALA A 66 -7.47 0.10 -25.69
CA ALA A 66 -7.21 0.92 -26.88
C ALA A 66 -7.03 0.07 -28.14
N LYS A 67 -6.24 -1.02 -28.05
CA LYS A 67 -6.03 -1.98 -29.15
C LYS A 67 -7.35 -2.58 -29.66
N ASN A 68 -8.30 -2.83 -28.75
CA ASN A 68 -9.57 -3.47 -29.07
C ASN A 68 -10.75 -2.49 -29.29
N HIS A 69 -10.47 -1.19 -29.29
CA HIS A 69 -11.44 -0.12 -29.47
C HIS A 69 -12.53 -0.10 -28.39
N PHE A 70 -12.15 -0.38 -27.15
CA PHE A 70 -12.97 -0.08 -25.97
C PHE A 70 -12.62 1.31 -25.42
N ASP A 71 -13.45 1.81 -24.51
CA ASP A 71 -13.09 2.99 -23.72
C ASP A 71 -11.81 2.70 -22.92
N ALA A 72 -10.83 3.59 -22.98
CA ALA A 72 -9.54 3.42 -22.32
C ALA A 72 -9.60 3.69 -20.81
N GLU A 73 -10.60 4.43 -20.35
CA GLU A 73 -10.77 4.85 -18.95
C GLU A 73 -11.86 4.04 -18.23
N ASP A 74 -12.77 3.38 -18.97
CA ASP A 74 -13.82 2.52 -18.41
C ASP A 74 -13.71 1.06 -18.87
N VAL A 75 -13.19 0.20 -17.99
CA VAL A 75 -13.05 -1.26 -18.18
C VAL A 75 -14.39 -2.01 -18.28
N ASN A 76 -15.50 -1.38 -17.90
CA ASN A 76 -16.84 -1.98 -17.91
C ASN A 76 -17.69 -1.46 -19.08
N ALA A 77 -17.21 -0.46 -19.81
CA ALA A 77 -17.93 0.09 -20.95
C ALA A 77 -18.05 -0.96 -22.07
N PRO A 78 -19.28 -1.30 -22.51
CA PRO A 78 -19.45 -2.20 -23.63
C PRO A 78 -19.18 -1.48 -24.94
N LYS A 79 -18.56 -2.19 -25.88
CA LYS A 79 -18.56 -1.82 -27.28
C LYS A 79 -19.84 -2.32 -27.94
N VAL A 80 -20.55 -1.41 -28.60
CA VAL A 80 -21.82 -1.71 -29.30
C VAL A 80 -21.54 -1.85 -30.80
N SER A 81 -22.11 -2.88 -31.43
CA SER A 81 -22.06 -3.05 -32.89
C SER A 81 -22.84 -1.94 -33.63
N MET A 82 -22.52 -1.67 -34.89
CA MET A 82 -23.10 -0.58 -35.71
C MET A 82 -24.64 -0.58 -35.78
N CYS A 83 -25.31 -1.72 -35.58
CA CYS A 83 -26.78 -1.81 -35.53
C CYS A 83 -27.36 -2.04 -34.13
N GLY A 84 -26.58 -1.86 -33.07
CA GLY A 84 -27.06 -2.00 -31.67
C GLY A 84 -27.32 -3.43 -31.19
N MET A 85 -27.27 -4.44 -32.07
CA MET A 85 -27.71 -5.80 -31.77
C MET A 85 -26.75 -6.60 -30.90
N MET A 86 -25.45 -6.27 -30.89
CA MET A 86 -24.45 -6.96 -30.07
C MET A 86 -23.66 -6.00 -29.19
N ARG A 87 -23.47 -6.39 -27.93
CA ARG A 87 -22.59 -5.75 -26.96
C ARG A 87 -21.43 -6.69 -26.66
N SER A 88 -20.21 -6.20 -26.78
CA SER A 88 -19.00 -6.89 -26.31
C SER A 88 -18.41 -6.12 -25.14
N TYR A 89 -17.81 -6.83 -24.19
CA TYR A 89 -17.14 -6.24 -23.04
C TYR A 89 -15.65 -6.59 -23.10
N PRO A 90 -14.76 -5.79 -22.50
CA PRO A 90 -13.32 -6.08 -22.47
C PRO A 90 -13.00 -7.50 -21.98
N LEU A 91 -13.74 -7.99 -20.96
CA LEU A 91 -13.58 -9.34 -20.43
C LEU A 91 -13.93 -10.43 -21.45
N HIS A 92 -15.00 -10.26 -22.24
CA HIS A 92 -15.35 -11.19 -23.32
C HIS A 92 -14.27 -11.26 -24.39
N GLN A 93 -13.70 -10.10 -24.75
CA GLN A 93 -12.63 -10.03 -25.73
C GLN A 93 -11.36 -10.71 -25.21
N ALA A 94 -10.98 -10.48 -23.95
CA ALA A 94 -9.82 -11.11 -23.34
C ALA A 94 -9.97 -12.65 -23.27
N ALA A 95 -11.18 -13.14 -22.95
CA ALA A 95 -11.50 -14.56 -23.00
C ALA A 95 -11.40 -15.15 -24.42
N LYS A 96 -11.89 -14.42 -25.43
CA LYS A 96 -11.79 -14.81 -26.84
C LYS A 96 -10.33 -14.91 -27.31
N GLU A 97 -9.47 -13.98 -26.88
CA GLU A 97 -8.03 -13.98 -27.16
C GLU A 97 -7.23 -14.96 -26.31
N ARG A 98 -7.86 -15.61 -25.31
CA ARG A 98 -7.21 -16.46 -24.30
C ARG A 98 -6.07 -15.76 -23.55
N ASP A 99 -6.18 -14.44 -23.38
CA ASP A 99 -5.22 -13.64 -22.64
C ASP A 99 -5.53 -13.69 -21.14
N TRP A 100 -5.10 -14.79 -20.50
CA TRP A 100 -5.29 -15.01 -19.06
C TRP A 100 -4.66 -13.91 -18.20
N ALA A 101 -3.60 -13.26 -18.67
CA ALA A 101 -2.96 -12.19 -17.93
C ALA A 101 -3.89 -10.97 -17.86
N ILE A 102 -4.52 -10.58 -18.97
CA ILE A 102 -5.49 -9.48 -19.00
C ILE A 102 -6.78 -9.87 -18.25
N ILE A 103 -7.28 -11.10 -18.40
CA ILE A 103 -8.46 -11.56 -17.63
C ILE A 103 -8.23 -11.38 -16.13
N ASN A 104 -7.08 -11.83 -15.63
CA ASN A 104 -6.74 -11.66 -14.22
C ASN A 104 -6.59 -10.20 -13.80
N LEU A 105 -6.14 -9.31 -14.70
CA LEU A 105 -6.06 -7.87 -14.41
C LEU A 105 -7.44 -7.19 -14.41
N LEU A 106 -8.36 -7.62 -15.26
CA LEU A 106 -9.72 -7.09 -15.33
C LEU A 106 -10.62 -7.55 -14.17
N LEU A 107 -10.27 -8.66 -13.49
CA LEU A 107 -11.03 -9.23 -12.37
C LEU A 107 -10.51 -8.85 -10.98
N LYS A 108 -9.40 -8.11 -10.89
CA LYS A 108 -8.82 -7.62 -9.63
C LYS A 108 -9.59 -6.43 -9.09
#